data_AF-A0A536T3F9-F1
#
_entry.id   AF-A0A536T3F9-F1
#
_cell.length_a   1.000
_cell.length_b   1.000
_cell.length_c   1.000
_cell.angle_alpha   90.00
_cell.angle_beta   90.00
_cell.angle_gamma   90.00
#
_symmetry.space_group_name_H-M   'P 1'
#
loop_
_entity.id
_entity.type
_entity.pdbx_description
1 polymer ?
#
loop_
_entity_poly.entity_id
_entity_poly.type
_entity_poly.pdbx_seq_one_letter_code
_entity_poly.pdbx_strand_id
1 'polypeptide(L)' 'MPRITSRDNPRLKEAVALIASSRERRKAGRCVLEGEHLVAAYCQRIGMPESLIVADTAQERPEVQALLASVP' A
#
# COMPACT_ATOMS: atom_id res chain seq x y z
N MET A 1 3.02 -7.96 -10.98
CA MET A 1 2.79 -6.62 -10.39
C MET A 1 3.73 -5.60 -11.05
N PRO A 2 3.27 -4.38 -11.38
CA PRO A 2 4.12 -3.36 -11.98
C PRO A 2 5.11 -2.81 -10.94
N ARG A 3 6.41 -2.93 -11.22
CA ARG A 3 7.48 -2.34 -10.39
C ARG A 3 7.64 -0.86 -10.72
N ILE A 4 7.64 -0.01 -9.70
CA ILE A 4 7.84 1.44 -9.85
C ILE A 4 9.34 1.72 -9.73
N THR A 5 9.95 2.22 -10.81
CA THR A 5 11.39 2.54 -10.86
C THR A 5 11.69 4.04 -10.92
N SER A 6 10.66 4.88 -11.15
CA SER A 6 10.81 6.33 -11.29
C SER A 6 10.08 7.09 -10.18
N ARG A 7 10.76 8.11 -9.64
CA ARG A 7 10.19 9.07 -8.67
C ARG A 7 9.08 9.92 -9.28
N ASP A 8 9.05 10.03 -10.61
CA ASP A 8 8.01 10.77 -11.33
C ASP A 8 6.72 10.01 -11.54
N ASN A 9 6.66 8.74 -11.11
CA ASN A 9 5.46 7.93 -11.20
C ASN A 9 4.28 8.61 -10.46
N PRO A 10 3.16 8.91 -11.14
CA PRO A 10 2.03 9.59 -10.52
C PRO A 10 1.44 8.86 -9.31
N ARG A 11 1.36 7.52 -9.35
CA ARG A 11 0.84 6.72 -8.23
C ARG A 11 1.75 6.78 -7.00
N LEU A 12 3.07 6.83 -7.22
CA LEU A 12 4.02 7.01 -6.13
C LEU A 12 3.88 8.41 -5.52
N LYS A 13 3.77 9.46 -6.34
CA LYS A 13 3.54 10.84 -5.86
C LYS A 13 2.25 10.96 -5.05
N GLU A 14 1.17 10.34 -5.54
CA GLU A 14 -0.11 10.30 -4.84
C GLU A 14 0.01 9.58 -3.49
N ALA A 15 0.62 8.39 -3.46
CA ALA A 15 0.82 7.63 -2.23
C ALA A 15 1.62 8.42 -1.18
N VAL A 16 2.72 9.06 -1.60
CA VAL A 16 3.53 9.92 -0.73
C VAL A 16 2.69 11.07 -0.16
N ALA A 17 1.86 11.71 -0.98
CA ALA A 17 0.98 12.78 -0.52
C ALA A 17 -0.06 12.30 0.50
N LEU A 18 -0.66 11.13 0.26
CA LEU A 18 -1.63 10.52 1.18
C LEU A 18 -0.99 10.11 2.51
N ILE A 19 0.23 9.58 2.50
CA ILE A 19 0.98 9.24 3.71
C ILE A 19 1.28 10.52 4.50
N ALA A 20 1.86 11.53 3.85
CA ALA A 20 2.38 12.72 4.50
C ALA A 20 1.30 13.71 4.99
N SER A 21 0.09 13.71 4.42
CA SER A 21 -0.89 14.77 4.66
C SER A 21 -2.29 14.26 4.98
N SER A 22 -2.75 14.55 6.20
CA SER A 22 -4.16 14.31 6.58
C SER A 22 -5.13 15.15 5.76
N ARG A 23 -4.72 16.33 5.26
CA ARG A 23 -5.53 17.16 4.37
C ARG A 23 -5.74 16.47 3.03
N GLU A 24 -4.69 15.90 2.45
CA GLU A 24 -4.80 15.18 1.18
C GLU A 24 -5.65 13.92 1.33
N ARG A 25 -5.53 13.18 2.45
CA ARG A 25 -6.43 12.07 2.77
C ARG A 25 -7.90 12.47 2.82
N ARG A 26 -8.22 13.58 3.50
CA ARG A 26 -9.61 14.10 3.56
C ARG A 26 -10.10 14.55 2.19
N LYS A 27 -9.28 15.26 1.44
CA LYS A 27 -9.60 15.73 0.08
C LYS A 27 -9.87 14.57 -0.88
N ALA A 28 -9.07 13.50 -0.79
CA ALA A 28 -9.23 12.30 -1.61
C ALA A 28 -10.34 11.36 -1.10
N GLY A 29 -10.80 11.51 0.14
CA GLY A 29 -11.74 10.57 0.77
C GLY A 29 -11.10 9.19 1.03
N ARG A 30 -9.77 9.13 1.20
CA ARG A 30 -8.99 7.89 1.31
C ARG A 30 -8.33 7.78 2.69
N CYS A 31 -8.13 6.56 3.15
CA CYS A 31 -7.29 6.25 4.31
C CYS A 31 -6.00 5.55 3.88
N VAL A 32 -5.00 5.57 4.75
CA VAL A 32 -3.74 4.83 4.57
C VAL A 32 -3.63 3.85 5.73
N LEU A 33 -3.31 2.60 5.41
CA LEU A 33 -2.99 1.55 6.36
C LEU A 33 -1.50 1.26 6.25
N GLU A 34 -0.79 1.25 7.38
CA GLU A 34 0.65 0.97 7.44
C GLU A 34 0.92 -0.24 8.32
N GLY A 35 1.87 -1.08 7.90
CA GLY A 35 2.27 -2.31 8.60
C GLY A 35 1.62 -3.57 8.02
N GLU A 36 2.43 -4.59 7.78
CA GLU A 36 2.00 -5.85 7.14
C GLU A 36 0.86 -6.54 7.89
N HIS A 37 0.89 -6.57 9.23
CA HIS A 37 -0.16 -7.22 10.01
C HIS A 37 -1.50 -6.48 9.92
N LEU A 38 -1.49 -5.15 9.89
CA LEU A 38 -2.71 -4.33 9.76
C LEU A 38 -3.32 -4.50 8.37
N VAL A 39 -2.48 -4.46 7.34
CA VAL A 39 -2.92 -4.66 5.96
C VAL A 39 -3.47 -6.08 5.78
N ALA A 40 -2.79 -7.11 6.31
CA ALA A 40 -3.27 -8.49 6.24
C ALA A 40 -4.63 -8.67 6.94
N ALA A 41 -4.80 -8.09 8.14
CA ALA A 41 -6.07 -8.14 8.85
C ALA A 41 -7.20 -7.44 8.09
N TYR A 42 -6.91 -6.31 7.43
CA TYR A 42 -7.88 -5.61 6.57
C TYR A 42 -8.26 -6.49 5.36
N CYS A 43 -7.27 -7.06 4.66
CA CYS A 43 -7.50 -7.96 3.52
C CYS A 43 -8.39 -9.16 3.89
N GLN A 44 -8.17 -9.74 5.07
CA GLN A 44 -8.95 -10.90 5.54
C GLN A 44 -10.39 -10.56 5.94
N ARG A 45 -10.62 -9.36 6.51
CA ARG A 45 -11.91 -9.01 7.12
C ARG A 45 -12.81 -8.16 6.23
N ILE A 46 -12.21 -7.24 5.48
CA ILE A 46 -12.91 -6.22 4.70
C ILE A 46 -12.75 -6.49 3.20
N GLY A 47 -11.58 -6.99 2.79
CA GLY A 47 -11.24 -7.25 1.40
C GLY A 47 -10.07 -6.39 0.94
N MET A 48 -9.86 -6.35 -0.38
CA MET A 48 -8.64 -5.75 -0.95
C MET A 48 -8.67 -4.21 -0.86
N PRO A 49 -7.51 -3.58 -0.55
CA PRO A 49 -7.39 -2.14 -0.69
C PRO A 49 -7.38 -1.74 -2.17
N GLU A 50 -7.74 -0.49 -2.45
CA GLU A 50 -7.68 0.09 -3.80
C GLU A 50 -6.25 0.06 -4.38
N SER A 51 -5.25 0.24 -3.52
CA SER A 51 -3.84 0.15 -3.90
C SER A 51 -3.02 -0.45 -2.76
N LEU A 52 -2.25 -1.49 -3.06
CA LEU A 52 -1.24 -2.07 -2.18
C LEU A 52 0.15 -1.68 -2.70
N ILE A 53 0.93 -0.98 -1.88
CA ILE A 53 2.28 -0.54 -2.21
C ILE A 53 3.25 -1.27 -1.29
N VAL A 54 4.23 -1.95 -1.89
CA VAL A 54 5.24 -2.71 -1.18
C VAL A 54 6.60 -2.16 -1.59
N ALA A 55 7.42 -1.81 -0.61
CA ALA A 55 8.82 -1.46 -0.87
C ALA A 55 9.57 -2.71 -1.33
N ASP A 56 10.46 -2.57 -2.32
CA ASP A 56 11.27 -3.69 -2.82
C ASP A 56 12.01 -4.41 -1.68
N THR A 57 12.55 -3.66 -0.70
CA THR A 57 13.24 -4.21 0.48
C THR A 57 12.34 -5.01 1.41
N ALA A 58 11.02 -4.76 1.39
CA ALA A 58 10.06 -5.49 2.21
C ALA A 58 9.69 -6.84 1.58
N GLN A 59 9.99 -7.08 0.29
CA GLN A 59 9.65 -8.34 -0.38
C GLN A 59 10.42 -9.55 0.16
N GLU A 60 11.56 -9.33 0.83
CA GLU A 60 12.34 -10.41 1.46
C GLU A 60 11.69 -10.92 2.76
N ARG A 61 10.71 -10.19 3.30
CA ARG A 61 10.03 -10.53 4.55
C ARG A 61 8.96 -11.61 4.31
N PRO A 62 8.98 -12.75 5.02
CA PRO A 62 8.02 -13.83 4.82
C PRO A 62 6.56 -13.40 4.96
N GLU A 63 6.24 -12.50 5.88
CA GLU A 63 4.87 -12.01 6.10
C GLU A 63 4.35 -11.20 4.90
N VAL A 64 5.23 -10.44 4.26
CA VAL A 64 4.91 -9.67 3.05
C VAL A 64 4.72 -10.59 1.87
N GLN A 65 5.55 -11.63 1.73
CA GLN A 65 5.36 -12.66 0.69
C GLN A 65 4.04 -13.40 0.86
N ALA A 66 3.70 -13.79 2.09
CA ALA A 66 2.42 -14.44 2.39
C ALA A 66 1.23 -13.53 2.08
N LEU A 67 1.32 -12.24 2.41
CA LEU A 67 0.32 -11.25 2.03
C LEU A 67 0.19 -11.14 0.51
N LEU A 68 1.30 -11.00 -0.21
CA LEU A 68 1.31 -10.91 -1.68
C LEU A 68 0.73 -12.17 -2.35
N ALA A 69 0.95 -13.35 -1.79
CA ALA A 69 0.36 -14.60 -2.28
C ALA A 69 -1.17 -14.68 -2.07
N SER A 70 -1.72 -13.90 -1.13
CA SER A 70 -3.16 -13.81 -0.86
C SER A 70 -3.88 -12.76 -1.73
N VAL A 71 -3.13 -11.92 -2.43
CA VAL A 71 -3.65 -10.84 -3.27
C VAL A 71 -3.60 -11.31 -4.74
N PRO A 72 -4.70 -11.18 -5.50
CA PRO A 72 -4.75 -11.62 -6.90
C PRO A 72 -3.89 -10.80 -7.87
#